data_AF-A0A921JQI1-F1
#
_entry.id   AF-A0A921JQI1-F1
#
_cell.length_a   1.000
_cell.length_b   1.000
_cell.length_c   1.000
_cell.angle_alpha   90.00
_cell.angle_beta   90.00
_cell.angle_gamma   90.00
#
_symmetry.space_group_name_H-M   'P 1'
#
loop_
_entity.id
_entity.type
_entity.pdbx_description
1 polymer ?
#
loop_
_entity_poly.entity_id
_entity_poly.type
_entity_poly.pdbx_seq_one_letter_code
_entity_poly.pdbx_strand_id
1 'polypeptide(L)'
;MTLSGSTATVDGAGVTVDGDTVTVTAGGTYVLTGSLDGQVVVDSASDDEVKLVLSGAAITSGTGPALTFADAGEAVVVLADGTSNSLTDAATYSDTSDEAPSAALYSTADLTIGGEGALSVTGNNLDGIAGTDGLVISGGTIDVTAVDDGIRGKDHLAITGGTVTVEAGGDALKSTNDTEADSGFIDISGGTLALAAGTDGFDAATDLIVSGGAITVDAADDGLHAELSLVIGDGEITVTRSYEGLEAQYIAVTGGTVDVTAEDDGLNVSAAATATSTDAAADPRQMGGGPGGGMDAIDGLALVTGGTLTIDAGGDGFDSNGNAEITGGTVIVNGPLNDGNGALDVNGTFTVSGGTLIAVGSSGMADTPDADSAQGWVQATVSGSAGSTIQIGNGSSVLAEFTAAKAFSNVVYSGEAVSSGQEYTVTVDGRATTATAGTATAGGMGGMGGGGGRPNR
;
A
#
# COMPACT_ATOMS: atom_id res chain seq x y z
N MET A 1 27.51 3.16 27.98
CA MET A 1 27.36 1.97 28.84
C MET A 1 27.79 0.73 28.06
N THR A 2 28.35 -0.27 28.74
CA THR A 2 28.78 -1.54 28.12
C THR A 2 27.96 -2.67 28.71
N LEU A 3 27.16 -3.31 27.85
CA LEU A 3 26.32 -4.45 28.13
C LEU A 3 27.18 -5.73 28.24
N SER A 4 26.92 -6.56 29.24
CA SER A 4 27.73 -7.75 29.51
C SER A 4 26.93 -8.88 30.17
N GLY A 5 26.28 -9.71 29.35
CA GLY A 5 25.48 -10.85 29.83
C GLY A 5 24.24 -10.33 30.54
N SER A 6 23.96 -10.76 31.77
CA SER A 6 22.78 -10.29 32.52
C SER A 6 23.03 -9.00 33.31
N THR A 7 23.87 -8.07 32.83
CA THR A 7 24.19 -6.80 33.52
C THR A 7 24.86 -5.79 32.58
N ALA A 8 25.16 -4.58 33.07
CA ALA A 8 25.90 -3.55 32.35
C ALA A 8 26.87 -2.76 33.25
N THR A 9 27.95 -2.27 32.64
CA THR A 9 28.85 -1.27 33.25
C THR A 9 28.50 0.13 32.74
N VAL A 10 28.28 1.05 33.67
CA VAL A 10 27.92 2.44 33.37
C VAL A 10 29.09 3.35 33.74
N ASP A 11 29.49 4.20 32.78
CA ASP A 11 30.39 5.33 33.01
C ASP A 11 29.58 6.61 32.80
N GLY A 12 29.25 7.31 33.89
CA GLY A 12 28.36 8.48 33.88
C GLY A 12 27.21 8.39 34.89
N ALA A 13 26.29 9.34 34.80
CA ALA A 13 25.06 9.40 35.59
C ALA A 13 23.82 9.17 34.69
N GLY A 14 22.62 9.14 35.29
CA GLY A 14 21.36 9.00 34.55
C GLY A 14 21.06 7.59 34.05
N VAL A 15 21.72 6.59 34.62
CA VAL A 15 21.46 5.16 34.35
C VAL A 15 21.52 4.39 35.65
N THR A 16 20.55 3.51 35.88
CA THR A 16 20.55 2.51 36.94
C THR A 16 20.64 1.11 36.32
N VAL A 17 21.24 0.18 37.05
CA VAL A 17 21.34 -1.23 36.64
C VAL A 17 20.84 -2.08 37.79
N ASP A 18 19.73 -2.79 37.58
CA ASP A 18 19.17 -3.74 38.53
C ASP A 18 19.07 -5.12 37.88
N GLY A 19 20.03 -5.99 38.23
CA GLY A 19 20.17 -7.29 37.57
C GLY A 19 20.37 -7.14 36.06
N ASP A 20 19.44 -7.73 35.32
CA ASP A 20 19.37 -7.74 33.85
C ASP A 20 18.61 -6.54 33.25
N THR A 21 18.09 -5.64 34.08
CA THR A 21 17.39 -4.44 33.63
C THR A 21 18.29 -3.22 33.75
N VAL A 22 18.50 -2.52 32.63
CA VAL A 22 19.25 -1.27 32.55
C VAL A 22 18.27 -0.13 32.29
N THR A 23 18.12 0.78 33.25
CA THR A 23 17.16 1.89 33.13
C THR A 23 17.89 3.21 32.91
N VAL A 24 17.59 3.91 31.82
CA VAL A 24 17.99 5.30 31.58
C VAL A 24 16.97 6.21 32.25
N THR A 25 17.43 7.06 33.18
CA THR A 25 16.56 7.84 34.08
C THR A 25 16.68 9.35 33.88
N ALA A 26 17.23 9.81 32.76
CA ALA A 26 17.39 11.23 32.46
C ALA A 26 17.52 11.45 30.96
N GLY A 27 17.17 12.66 30.51
CA GLY A 27 17.48 13.13 29.16
C GLY A 27 18.99 13.10 28.84
N GLY A 28 19.32 12.84 27.59
CA GLY A 28 20.71 12.83 27.13
C GLY A 28 21.04 11.79 26.07
N THR A 29 22.33 11.63 25.78
CA THR A 29 22.84 10.67 24.79
C THR A 29 23.61 9.54 25.45
N TYR A 30 23.24 8.30 25.12
CA TYR A 30 23.77 7.10 25.72
C TYR A 30 24.28 6.17 24.63
N VAL A 31 25.57 5.86 24.64
CA VAL A 31 26.17 4.90 23.70
C VAL A 31 26.13 3.50 24.30
N LEU A 32 25.53 2.55 23.60
CA LEU A 32 25.39 1.15 24.01
C LEU A 32 26.29 0.27 23.16
N THR A 33 27.06 -0.60 23.82
CA THR A 33 27.94 -1.59 23.18
C THR A 33 27.86 -2.92 23.94
N GLY A 34 28.14 -4.04 23.29
CA GLY A 34 28.17 -5.37 23.92
C GLY A 34 26.80 -6.06 23.93
N SER A 35 26.64 -7.10 24.75
CA SER A 35 25.42 -7.93 24.77
C SER A 35 24.73 -7.94 26.13
N LEU A 36 23.39 -7.81 26.15
CA LEU A 36 22.54 -7.91 27.33
C LEU A 36 21.55 -9.07 27.17
N ASP A 37 21.56 -10.01 28.11
CA ASP A 37 20.49 -10.99 28.31
C ASP A 37 19.53 -10.38 29.34
N GLY A 38 18.63 -9.52 28.88
CA GLY A 38 17.87 -8.59 29.71
C GLY A 38 17.17 -7.50 28.92
N GLN A 39 16.85 -6.39 29.60
CA GLN A 39 16.05 -5.30 29.05
C GLN A 39 16.76 -3.96 29.20
N VAL A 40 16.62 -3.09 28.20
CA VAL A 40 16.93 -1.66 28.34
C VAL A 40 15.60 -0.90 28.40
N VAL A 41 15.45 -0.07 29.44
CA VAL A 41 14.25 0.74 29.65
C VAL A 41 14.66 2.21 29.73
N VAL A 42 13.96 3.09 29.03
CA VAL A 42 14.06 4.53 29.19
C VAL A 42 12.83 5.00 29.95
N ASP A 43 13.06 5.53 31.16
CA ASP A 43 12.05 6.08 32.07
C ASP A 43 12.65 7.36 32.67
N SER A 44 12.65 8.41 31.86
CA SER A 44 13.40 9.63 32.18
C SER A 44 12.70 10.53 33.22
N ALA A 45 11.39 10.34 33.41
CA ALA A 45 10.51 11.19 34.21
C ALA A 45 10.63 12.68 33.83
N SER A 46 10.88 12.97 32.55
CA SER A 46 11.18 14.31 32.04
C SER A 46 10.78 14.44 30.57
N ASP A 47 10.41 15.65 30.17
CA ASP A 47 10.11 16.00 28.76
C ASP A 47 11.39 16.18 27.91
N ASP A 48 12.54 15.65 28.35
CA ASP A 48 13.81 15.79 27.65
C ASP A 48 13.98 14.66 26.61
N GLU A 49 14.66 14.96 25.49
CA GLU A 49 15.06 13.98 24.48
C GLU A 49 16.02 12.93 25.09
N VAL A 50 15.76 11.65 24.81
CA VAL A 50 16.69 10.55 25.11
C VAL A 50 17.15 9.89 23.81
N LYS A 51 18.47 9.93 23.59
CA LYS A 51 19.13 9.36 22.42
C LYS A 51 19.95 8.13 22.79
N LEU A 52 19.57 6.96 22.29
CA LEU A 52 20.33 5.73 22.39
C LEU A 52 21.14 5.50 21.11
N VAL A 53 22.47 5.57 21.21
CA VAL A 53 23.37 5.23 20.10
C VAL A 53 23.73 3.75 20.22
N LEU A 54 23.18 2.92 19.34
CA LEU A 54 23.49 1.49 19.28
C LEU A 54 24.76 1.30 18.45
N SER A 55 25.82 0.83 19.10
CA SER A 55 27.17 0.71 18.54
C SER A 55 27.73 -0.69 18.72
N GLY A 56 27.07 -1.68 18.12
CA GLY A 56 27.35 -3.10 18.35
C GLY A 56 26.66 -3.61 19.61
N ALA A 57 25.43 -3.16 19.86
CA ALA A 57 24.60 -3.58 20.97
C ALA A 57 23.70 -4.77 20.56
N ALA A 58 23.69 -5.82 21.36
CA ALA A 58 22.79 -6.97 21.18
C ALA A 58 21.97 -7.18 22.47
N ILE A 59 20.65 -6.98 22.43
CA ILE A 59 19.79 -7.08 23.60
C ILE A 59 18.75 -8.17 23.35
N THR A 60 18.73 -9.17 24.22
CA THR A 60 17.80 -10.30 24.18
C THR A 60 17.06 -10.39 25.51
N SER A 61 15.75 -10.14 25.50
CA SER A 61 14.91 -10.20 26.69
C SER A 61 14.22 -11.56 26.83
N GLY A 62 14.15 -12.07 28.05
CA GLY A 62 13.43 -13.32 28.38
C GLY A 62 12.02 -13.10 28.95
N THR A 63 11.61 -11.85 29.19
CA THR A 63 10.37 -11.54 29.94
C THR A 63 9.48 -10.46 29.32
N GLY A 64 9.94 -9.75 28.31
CA GLY A 64 9.26 -8.59 27.74
C GLY A 64 9.99 -8.04 26.51
N PRO A 65 9.80 -6.76 26.17
CA PRO A 65 10.56 -6.07 25.12
C PRO A 65 12.08 -6.14 25.35
N ALA A 66 12.85 -6.02 24.29
CA ALA A 66 14.30 -5.85 24.40
C ALA A 66 14.65 -4.40 24.79
N LEU A 67 13.97 -3.45 24.17
CA LEU A 67 14.16 -2.02 24.39
C LEU A 67 12.81 -1.32 24.49
N THR A 68 12.59 -0.62 25.60
CA THR A 68 11.38 0.16 25.85
C THR A 68 11.72 1.61 26.14
N PHE A 69 11.08 2.54 25.46
CA PHE A 69 10.93 3.92 25.91
C PHE A 69 9.58 4.03 26.62
N ALA A 70 9.59 3.91 27.94
CA ALA A 70 8.39 4.01 28.77
C ALA A 70 8.03 5.46 29.08
N ASP A 71 9.04 6.33 29.18
CA ASP A 71 8.87 7.78 29.33
C ASP A 71 10.11 8.54 28.81
N ALA A 72 9.90 9.38 27.80
CA ALA A 72 10.86 10.34 27.26
C ALA A 72 10.08 11.48 26.58
N GLY A 73 10.66 12.69 26.51
CA GLY A 73 10.06 13.76 25.71
C GLY A 73 10.12 13.49 24.20
N GLU A 74 11.19 12.80 23.77
CA GLU A 74 11.42 12.32 22.40
C GLU A 74 12.35 11.10 22.50
N ALA A 75 12.03 10.02 21.80
CA ALA A 75 12.84 8.81 21.75
C ALA A 75 13.65 8.77 20.45
N VAL A 76 14.98 8.70 20.56
CA VAL A 76 15.85 8.60 19.38
C VAL A 76 16.76 7.39 19.46
N VAL A 77 16.74 6.54 18.44
CA VAL A 77 17.68 5.43 18.25
C VAL A 77 18.61 5.77 17.09
N VAL A 78 19.92 5.84 17.37
CA VAL A 78 20.95 6.09 16.36
C VAL A 78 21.78 4.82 16.14
N LEU A 79 21.74 4.31 14.92
CA LEU A 79 22.52 3.17 14.46
C LEU A 79 23.91 3.64 14.06
N ALA A 80 24.92 3.36 14.89
CA ALA A 80 26.28 3.81 14.64
C ALA A 80 26.86 3.17 13.37
N ASP A 81 27.51 3.99 12.54
CA ASP A 81 28.13 3.56 11.28
C ASP A 81 29.07 2.35 11.49
N GLY A 82 29.01 1.42 10.53
CA GLY A 82 29.82 0.20 10.52
C GLY A 82 29.52 -0.80 11.63
N THR A 83 28.42 -0.62 12.39
CA THR A 83 28.01 -1.53 13.45
C THR A 83 26.74 -2.30 13.11
N SER A 84 26.59 -3.47 13.71
CA SER A 84 25.37 -4.28 13.65
C SER A 84 24.81 -4.42 15.05
N ASN A 85 23.53 -4.14 15.20
CA ASN A 85 22.80 -4.15 16.46
C ASN A 85 21.65 -5.14 16.38
N SER A 86 21.26 -5.75 17.49
CA SER A 86 20.13 -6.67 17.53
C SER A 86 19.24 -6.46 18.74
N LEU A 87 17.94 -6.54 18.54
CA LEU A 87 16.90 -6.50 19.57
C LEU A 87 16.02 -7.74 19.42
N THR A 88 15.88 -8.53 20.48
CA THR A 88 15.04 -9.73 20.48
C THR A 88 14.25 -9.78 21.78
N ASP A 89 12.92 -9.83 21.69
CA ASP A 89 12.04 -9.89 22.85
C ASP A 89 11.76 -11.32 23.32
N ALA A 90 10.95 -11.43 24.37
CA ALA A 90 10.39 -12.69 24.81
C ALA A 90 9.21 -13.14 23.94
N ALA A 91 8.98 -14.45 23.84
CA ALA A 91 7.82 -15.01 23.13
C ALA A 91 6.45 -14.70 23.76
N THR A 92 6.42 -14.22 25.00
CA THR A 92 5.20 -13.82 25.73
C THR A 92 5.53 -12.72 26.72
N TYR A 93 4.65 -11.73 26.85
CA TYR A 93 4.79 -10.70 27.89
C TYR A 93 3.88 -11.01 29.07
N SER A 94 4.34 -10.68 30.27
CA SER A 94 3.55 -10.89 31.50
C SER A 94 2.55 -9.77 31.78
N ASP A 95 2.82 -8.57 31.26
CA ASP A 95 1.86 -7.48 31.27
C ASP A 95 0.87 -7.66 30.12
N THR A 96 -0.41 -7.61 30.44
CA THR A 96 -1.52 -7.74 29.49
C THR A 96 -2.54 -6.61 29.71
N SER A 97 -2.10 -5.49 30.29
CA SER A 97 -2.90 -4.28 30.40
C SER A 97 -3.05 -3.60 29.05
N ASP A 98 -3.99 -2.65 28.96
CA ASP A 98 -4.21 -1.88 27.72
C ASP A 98 -3.01 -1.00 27.35
N GLU A 99 -2.16 -0.68 28.33
CA GLU A 99 -0.91 0.09 28.18
C GLU A 99 0.32 -0.83 28.12
N ALA A 100 0.12 -2.14 27.97
CA ALA A 100 1.23 -3.08 27.90
C ALA A 100 2.08 -2.82 26.64
N PRO A 101 3.41 -3.00 26.72
CA PRO A 101 4.24 -2.89 25.54
C PRO A 101 3.85 -3.96 24.51
N SER A 102 3.91 -3.61 23.23
CA SER A 102 3.46 -4.47 22.14
C SER A 102 4.56 -4.89 21.16
N ALA A 103 5.83 -4.58 21.44
CA ALA A 103 6.89 -4.78 20.46
C ALA A 103 8.26 -5.02 21.10
N ALA A 104 9.18 -5.62 20.33
CA ALA A 104 10.56 -5.81 20.76
C ALA A 104 11.32 -4.49 20.96
N LEU A 105 11.04 -3.50 20.11
CA LEU A 105 11.34 -2.09 20.32
C LEU A 105 10.01 -1.34 20.50
N TYR A 106 9.72 -0.89 21.71
CA TYR A 106 8.46 -0.22 22.05
C TYR A 106 8.70 1.19 22.55
N SER A 107 7.89 2.16 22.12
CA SER A 107 7.94 3.55 22.57
C SER A 107 6.56 4.09 22.91
N THR A 108 6.43 4.75 24.06
CA THR A 108 5.26 5.55 24.43
C THR A 108 5.34 7.00 23.96
N ALA A 109 6.49 7.42 23.45
CA ALA A 109 6.75 8.74 22.88
C ALA A 109 7.02 8.62 21.37
N ASP A 110 7.04 9.76 20.67
CA ASP A 110 7.54 9.85 19.30
C ASP A 110 8.93 9.20 19.18
N LEU A 111 9.06 8.26 18.23
CA LEU A 111 10.26 7.46 18.04
C LEU A 111 10.92 7.76 16.69
N THR A 112 12.14 8.27 16.74
CA THR A 112 12.98 8.43 15.55
C THR A 112 14.10 7.39 15.51
N ILE A 113 14.20 6.62 14.43
CA ILE A 113 15.31 5.71 14.14
C ILE A 113 16.12 6.29 12.96
N GLY A 114 17.44 6.32 13.10
CA GLY A 114 18.33 6.80 12.03
C GLY A 114 19.78 6.39 12.21
N GLY A 115 20.65 6.91 11.37
CA GLY A 115 22.07 6.54 11.31
C GLY A 115 22.39 5.68 10.09
N GLU A 116 23.63 5.16 10.03
CA GLU A 116 24.15 4.39 8.88
C GLU A 116 24.42 2.92 9.25
N GLY A 117 24.32 2.57 10.54
CA GLY A 117 24.50 1.19 11.00
C GLY A 117 23.32 0.28 10.69
N ALA A 118 23.47 -0.99 11.07
CA ALA A 118 22.43 -2.01 10.92
C ALA A 118 21.71 -2.31 12.25
N LEU A 119 20.42 -2.61 12.16
CA LEU A 119 19.56 -3.05 13.25
C LEU A 119 18.75 -4.27 12.82
N SER A 120 18.88 -5.39 13.52
CA SER A 120 17.99 -6.53 13.39
C SER A 120 17.02 -6.57 14.57
N VAL A 121 15.72 -6.63 14.31
CA VAL A 121 14.68 -6.71 15.33
C VAL A 121 13.89 -7.99 15.16
N THR A 122 13.72 -8.74 16.24
CA THR A 122 12.91 -9.96 16.29
C THR A 122 11.83 -9.82 17.35
N GLY A 123 10.58 -9.64 16.90
CA GLY A 123 9.36 -9.66 17.71
C GLY A 123 8.76 -11.05 17.74
N ASN A 124 8.98 -11.80 18.81
CA ASN A 124 8.50 -13.15 19.02
C ASN A 124 7.11 -13.21 19.67
N ASN A 125 6.64 -12.12 20.29
CA ASN A 125 5.32 -12.06 20.93
C ASN A 125 4.27 -11.38 20.04
N LEU A 126 4.57 -10.17 19.58
CA LEU A 126 3.68 -9.28 18.83
C LEU A 126 4.51 -8.60 17.73
N ASP A 127 4.62 -7.27 17.78
CA ASP A 127 5.26 -6.50 16.72
C ASP A 127 6.79 -6.50 16.82
N GLY A 128 7.45 -6.17 15.71
CA GLY A 128 8.88 -5.87 15.72
C GLY A 128 9.17 -4.54 16.42
N ILE A 129 8.66 -3.45 15.84
CA ILE A 129 8.85 -2.09 16.33
C ILE A 129 7.49 -1.40 16.44
N ALA A 130 7.16 -0.82 17.59
CA ALA A 130 5.91 -0.08 17.76
C ALA A 130 6.06 1.20 18.58
N GLY A 131 5.38 2.26 18.13
CA GLY A 131 5.15 3.50 18.86
C GLY A 131 3.66 3.73 19.15
N THR A 132 3.32 4.28 20.30
CA THR A 132 1.94 4.73 20.59
C THR A 132 1.61 6.09 19.98
N ASP A 133 2.64 6.84 19.58
CA ASP A 133 2.56 8.11 18.87
C ASP A 133 3.19 7.93 17.47
N GLY A 134 3.97 8.91 16.99
CA GLY A 134 4.67 8.89 15.72
C GLY A 134 5.91 8.01 15.70
N LEU A 135 6.19 7.42 14.53
CA LEU A 135 7.42 6.68 14.28
C LEU A 135 8.06 7.14 12.98
N VAL A 136 9.33 7.54 13.04
CA VAL A 136 10.10 7.99 11.88
C VAL A 136 11.34 7.11 11.68
N ILE A 137 11.50 6.57 10.47
CA ILE A 137 12.74 5.94 10.00
C ILE A 137 13.40 6.86 8.98
N SER A 138 14.54 7.41 9.38
CA SER A 138 15.31 8.36 8.57
C SER A 138 16.50 7.74 7.85
N GLY A 139 16.94 6.55 8.25
CA GLY A 139 18.10 5.86 7.68
C GLY A 139 18.49 4.57 8.42
N GLY A 140 19.53 3.91 7.90
CA GLY A 140 20.08 2.66 8.43
C GLY A 140 19.75 1.45 7.56
N THR A 141 20.26 0.29 7.93
CA THR A 141 19.80 -1.01 7.42
C THR A 141 19.01 -1.70 8.52
N ILE A 142 17.70 -1.79 8.36
CA ILE A 142 16.79 -2.28 9.39
C ILE A 142 16.12 -3.56 8.87
N ASP A 143 16.35 -4.67 9.55
CA ASP A 143 15.73 -5.96 9.25
C ASP A 143 14.80 -6.33 10.40
N VAL A 144 13.50 -6.48 10.14
CA VAL A 144 12.47 -6.79 11.14
C VAL A 144 11.81 -8.12 10.82
N THR A 145 11.76 -9.01 11.81
CA THR A 145 10.90 -10.21 11.79
C THR A 145 9.93 -10.14 12.95
N ALA A 146 8.64 -10.27 12.69
CA ALA A 146 7.59 -10.16 13.70
C ALA A 146 6.53 -11.26 13.57
N VAL A 147 5.92 -11.64 14.69
CA VAL A 147 4.79 -12.59 14.71
C VAL A 147 3.49 -11.90 14.34
N ASP A 148 3.33 -10.64 14.72
CA ASP A 148 2.20 -9.78 14.36
C ASP A 148 2.69 -8.74 13.33
N ASP A 149 2.57 -7.43 13.62
CA ASP A 149 2.99 -6.38 12.69
C ASP A 149 4.51 -6.18 12.67
N GLY A 150 5.06 -5.80 11.52
CA GLY A 150 6.47 -5.45 11.40
C GLY A 150 6.81 -4.16 12.15
N ILE A 151 6.35 -3.04 11.60
CA ILE A 151 6.63 -1.69 12.11
C ILE A 151 5.33 -0.92 12.21
N ARG A 152 4.98 -0.47 13.42
CA ARG A 152 3.77 0.31 13.68
C ARG A 152 4.07 1.66 14.31
N GLY A 153 3.66 2.74 13.65
CA GLY A 153 3.52 4.06 14.28
C GLY A 153 2.04 4.36 14.40
N LYS A 154 1.49 4.36 15.62
CA LYS A 154 0.04 4.47 15.81
C LYS A 154 -0.51 5.77 15.21
N ASP A 155 0.14 6.90 15.49
CA ASP A 155 -0.30 8.20 14.97
C ASP A 155 0.19 8.43 13.54
N HIS A 156 1.43 8.05 13.26
CA HIS A 156 1.93 7.98 11.90
C HIS A 156 3.18 7.13 11.81
N LEU A 157 3.42 6.58 10.63
CA LEU A 157 4.70 5.98 10.27
C LEU A 157 5.30 6.74 9.08
N ALA A 158 6.47 7.34 9.26
CA ALA A 158 7.19 8.01 8.19
C ALA A 158 8.52 7.30 7.88
N ILE A 159 8.75 6.94 6.61
CA ILE A 159 10.02 6.40 6.14
C ILE A 159 10.59 7.34 5.07
N THR A 160 11.67 8.03 5.44
CA THR A 160 12.32 9.03 4.58
C THR A 160 13.62 8.52 3.95
N GLY A 161 14.12 7.37 4.38
CA GLY A 161 15.39 6.81 3.92
C GLY A 161 15.77 5.50 4.59
N GLY A 162 16.91 4.93 4.17
CA GLY A 162 17.41 3.65 4.66
C GLY A 162 17.06 2.46 3.79
N THR A 163 17.50 1.28 4.20
CA THR A 163 17.08 -0.01 3.66
C THR A 163 16.29 -0.73 4.74
N VAL A 164 15.02 -1.02 4.48
CA VAL A 164 14.09 -1.60 5.46
C VAL A 164 13.56 -2.92 4.89
N THR A 165 13.86 -4.03 5.56
CA THR A 165 13.33 -5.35 5.25
C THR A 165 12.37 -5.75 6.36
N VAL A 166 11.16 -6.19 6.01
CA VAL A 166 10.16 -6.63 6.98
C VAL A 166 9.60 -7.99 6.57
N GLU A 167 9.59 -8.93 7.51
CA GLU A 167 8.84 -10.19 7.45
C GLU A 167 7.88 -10.24 8.64
N ALA A 168 6.59 -10.05 8.39
CA ALA A 168 5.54 -9.96 9.42
C ALA A 168 4.50 -11.07 9.26
N GLY A 169 3.96 -11.56 10.38
CA GLY A 169 2.81 -12.47 10.36
C GLY A 169 1.47 -11.76 10.19
N GLY A 170 1.41 -10.48 10.60
CA GLY A 170 0.38 -9.50 10.26
C GLY A 170 0.91 -8.55 9.18
N ASP A 171 0.71 -7.26 9.38
CA ASP A 171 1.02 -6.23 8.39
C ASP A 171 2.51 -5.89 8.42
N ALA A 172 3.10 -5.61 7.25
CA ALA A 172 4.49 -5.20 7.25
C ALA A 172 4.66 -3.80 7.86
N LEU A 173 3.87 -2.82 7.41
CA LEU A 173 3.89 -1.44 7.88
C LEU A 173 2.48 -0.99 8.25
N LYS A 174 2.30 -0.43 9.46
CA LYS A 174 0.97 -0.11 9.99
C LYS A 174 0.88 1.25 10.68
N SER A 175 -0.28 1.89 10.58
CA SER A 175 -0.71 2.98 11.45
C SER A 175 -2.20 2.83 11.80
N THR A 176 -2.59 3.16 13.03
CA THR A 176 -3.88 2.69 13.59
C THR A 176 -4.77 3.77 14.20
N ASN A 177 -4.33 5.03 14.26
CA ASN A 177 -5.14 6.10 14.83
C ASN A 177 -6.16 6.62 13.81
N ASP A 178 -7.42 6.20 13.94
CA ASP A 178 -8.57 6.64 13.16
C ASP A 178 -9.42 7.73 13.85
N THR A 179 -8.97 8.21 15.01
CA THR A 179 -9.77 9.11 15.86
C THR A 179 -9.33 10.58 15.78
N GLU A 180 -8.06 10.83 15.47
CA GLU A 180 -7.47 12.16 15.38
C GLU A 180 -7.27 12.55 13.91
N ALA A 181 -7.71 13.76 13.54
CA ALA A 181 -7.86 14.16 12.13
C ALA A 181 -6.54 14.26 11.33
N ASP A 182 -5.41 14.40 12.02
CA ASP A 182 -4.07 14.54 11.42
C ASP A 182 -3.18 13.32 11.74
N SER A 183 -3.79 12.16 12.02
CA SER A 183 -3.13 10.91 12.41
C SER A 183 -3.63 9.72 11.56
N GLY A 184 -3.06 8.53 11.80
CA GLY A 184 -3.42 7.28 11.12
C GLY A 184 -2.79 7.10 9.75
N PHE A 185 -1.75 7.87 9.43
CA PHE A 185 -1.17 7.87 8.09
C PHE A 185 0.20 7.19 8.02
N ILE A 186 0.53 6.69 6.83
CA ILE A 186 1.86 6.22 6.47
C ILE A 186 2.42 7.15 5.37
N ASP A 187 3.61 7.70 5.57
CA ASP A 187 4.32 8.55 4.60
C ASP A 187 5.66 7.93 4.18
N ILE A 188 5.80 7.61 2.91
CA ILE A 188 7.01 7.09 2.29
C ILE A 188 7.57 8.13 1.32
N SER A 189 8.64 8.81 1.72
CA SER A 189 9.32 9.79 0.88
C SER A 189 10.67 9.32 0.34
N GLY A 190 11.16 8.18 0.81
CA GLY A 190 12.41 7.58 0.32
C GLY A 190 12.75 6.24 0.96
N GLY A 191 13.91 5.71 0.59
CA GLY A 191 14.41 4.42 1.08
C GLY A 191 14.26 3.27 0.08
N THR A 192 14.74 2.11 0.48
CA THR A 192 14.56 0.83 -0.23
C THR A 192 13.84 -0.14 0.71
N LEU A 193 12.62 -0.52 0.37
CA LEU A 193 11.72 -1.30 1.21
C LEU A 193 11.47 -2.66 0.55
N ALA A 194 11.65 -3.73 1.31
CA ALA A 194 11.27 -5.09 0.93
C ALA A 194 10.35 -5.66 2.01
N LEU A 195 9.07 -5.81 1.68
CA LEU A 195 8.00 -6.08 2.63
C LEU A 195 7.35 -7.43 2.30
N ALA A 196 7.33 -8.33 3.28
CA ALA A 196 6.59 -9.58 3.24
C ALA A 196 5.62 -9.62 4.42
N ALA A 197 4.33 -9.75 4.13
CA ALA A 197 3.26 -9.67 5.12
C ALA A 197 2.36 -10.91 5.07
N GLY A 198 1.85 -11.30 6.24
CA GLY A 198 0.81 -12.33 6.36
C GLY A 198 -0.61 -11.78 6.16
N THR A 199 -0.76 -10.46 6.17
CA THR A 199 -1.93 -9.68 5.77
C THR A 199 -1.47 -8.62 4.75
N ASP A 200 -1.40 -7.34 5.12
CA ASP A 200 -1.15 -6.23 4.20
C ASP A 200 0.31 -5.80 4.14
N GLY A 201 0.76 -5.40 2.95
CA GLY A 201 2.07 -4.75 2.81
C GLY A 201 2.11 -3.40 3.54
N PHE A 202 1.03 -2.63 3.40
CA PHE A 202 0.79 -1.39 4.10
C PHE A 202 -0.66 -1.37 4.58
N ASP A 203 -0.89 -1.04 5.84
CA ASP A 203 -2.22 -0.80 6.41
C ASP A 203 -2.25 0.56 7.11
N ALA A 204 -2.92 1.54 6.48
CA ALA A 204 -3.09 2.88 7.01
C ALA A 204 -4.55 3.15 7.39
N ALA A 205 -4.78 3.48 8.66
CA ALA A 205 -6.10 3.85 9.17
C ALA A 205 -6.72 5.10 8.52
N THR A 206 -5.91 5.94 7.87
CA THR A 206 -6.38 7.10 7.08
C THR A 206 -5.74 7.13 5.71
N ASP A 207 -4.49 7.61 5.61
CA ASP A 207 -3.85 7.91 4.33
C ASP A 207 -2.52 7.15 4.17
N LEU A 208 -2.29 6.62 2.97
CA LEU A 208 -0.98 6.16 2.52
C LEU A 208 -0.45 7.11 1.44
N ILE A 209 0.65 7.80 1.74
CA ILE A 209 1.31 8.73 0.85
C ILE A 209 2.67 8.17 0.42
N VAL A 210 2.87 7.98 -0.88
CA VAL A 210 4.16 7.57 -1.45
C VAL A 210 4.67 8.66 -2.38
N SER A 211 5.68 9.39 -1.93
CA SER A 211 6.34 10.47 -2.68
C SER A 211 7.74 10.13 -3.17
N GLY A 212 8.22 8.90 -2.90
CA GLY A 212 9.48 8.38 -3.40
C GLY A 212 9.81 7.00 -2.83
N GLY A 213 11.01 6.50 -3.15
CA GLY A 213 11.51 5.20 -2.68
C GLY A 213 11.47 4.09 -3.73
N ALA A 214 12.12 2.97 -3.42
CA ALA A 214 12.04 1.73 -4.17
C ALA A 214 11.41 0.67 -3.26
N ILE A 215 10.20 0.20 -3.61
CA ILE A 215 9.32 -0.57 -2.74
C ILE A 215 8.96 -1.88 -3.43
N THR A 216 9.18 -3.00 -2.75
CA THR A 216 8.71 -4.33 -3.18
C THR A 216 7.84 -4.93 -2.10
N VAL A 217 6.65 -5.41 -2.48
CA VAL A 217 5.65 -5.97 -1.57
C VAL A 217 5.27 -7.39 -1.99
N ASP A 218 5.21 -8.30 -1.02
CA ASP A 218 4.62 -9.63 -1.10
C ASP A 218 3.63 -9.78 0.07
N ALA A 219 2.35 -9.49 -0.20
CA ALA A 219 1.28 -9.50 0.79
C ALA A 219 0.35 -10.69 0.57
N ALA A 220 -0.31 -11.15 1.63
CA ALA A 220 -1.30 -12.22 1.52
C ALA A 220 -2.73 -11.70 1.39
N ASP A 221 -2.99 -10.52 1.94
CA ASP A 221 -4.17 -9.70 1.67
C ASP A 221 -3.71 -8.55 0.78
N ASP A 222 -3.71 -7.29 1.19
CA ASP A 222 -3.55 -6.19 0.22
C ASP A 222 -2.13 -5.69 0.08
N GLY A 223 -1.79 -5.27 -1.14
CA GLY A 223 -0.47 -4.71 -1.44
C GLY A 223 -0.26 -3.39 -0.71
N LEU A 224 -1.07 -2.40 -1.07
CA LEU A 224 -1.10 -1.07 -0.46
C LEU A 224 -2.55 -0.77 -0.06
N HIS A 225 -2.85 -0.84 1.24
CA HIS A 225 -4.16 -0.49 1.81
C HIS A 225 -4.11 0.83 2.56
N ALA A 226 -5.13 1.65 2.32
CA ALA A 226 -5.45 2.82 3.13
C ALA A 226 -6.96 3.01 3.18
N GLU A 227 -7.51 3.24 4.37
CA GLU A 227 -8.96 3.38 4.52
C GLU A 227 -9.55 4.55 3.72
N LEU A 228 -8.86 5.70 3.70
CA LEU A 228 -9.34 6.92 3.05
C LEU A 228 -8.63 7.20 1.73
N SER A 229 -7.33 7.52 1.77
CA SER A 229 -6.60 7.95 0.57
C SER A 229 -5.30 7.21 0.35
N LEU A 230 -5.12 6.68 -0.85
CA LEU A 230 -3.84 6.20 -1.35
C LEU A 230 -3.32 7.17 -2.42
N VAL A 231 -2.21 7.85 -2.14
CA VAL A 231 -1.62 8.83 -3.05
C VAL A 231 -0.21 8.42 -3.44
N ILE A 232 -0.01 8.09 -4.71
CA ILE A 232 1.30 7.77 -5.30
C ILE A 232 1.78 8.95 -6.15
N GLY A 233 2.68 9.74 -5.58
CA GLY A 233 3.31 10.92 -6.15
C GLY A 233 4.55 10.64 -7.00
N ASP A 234 5.38 9.69 -6.55
CA ASP A 234 6.59 9.24 -7.23
C ASP A 234 7.03 7.88 -6.64
N GLY A 235 8.14 7.31 -7.13
CA GLY A 235 8.73 6.06 -6.62
C GLY A 235 8.71 4.91 -7.63
N GLU A 236 9.37 3.81 -7.28
CA GLU A 236 9.35 2.53 -7.99
C GLU A 236 8.70 1.49 -7.08
N ILE A 237 7.45 1.13 -7.38
CA ILE A 237 6.63 0.23 -6.55
C ILE A 237 6.35 -1.04 -7.34
N THR A 238 6.64 -2.18 -6.73
CA THR A 238 6.29 -3.50 -7.26
C THR A 238 5.54 -4.31 -6.22
N VAL A 239 4.24 -4.52 -6.42
CA VAL A 239 3.43 -5.50 -5.68
C VAL A 239 3.53 -6.83 -6.42
N THR A 240 4.28 -7.77 -5.85
CA THR A 240 4.57 -9.06 -6.49
C THR A 240 3.48 -10.10 -6.27
N ARG A 241 2.71 -9.95 -5.19
CA ARG A 241 1.53 -10.74 -4.84
C ARG A 241 0.70 -9.97 -3.82
N SER A 242 -0.62 -10.09 -3.95
CA SER A 242 -1.65 -9.54 -3.07
C SER A 242 -3.00 -10.17 -3.42
N TYR A 243 -3.99 -10.08 -2.54
CA TYR A 243 -5.39 -10.29 -2.84
C TYR A 243 -5.89 -9.10 -3.67
N GLU A 244 -5.85 -7.88 -3.14
CA GLU A 244 -6.00 -6.64 -3.91
C GLU A 244 -4.68 -5.85 -3.97
N GLY A 245 -4.40 -5.26 -5.13
CA GLY A 245 -3.13 -4.57 -5.35
C GLY A 245 -3.03 -3.23 -4.63
N LEU A 246 -3.99 -2.35 -4.92
CA LEU A 246 -4.12 -1.00 -4.38
C LEU A 246 -5.57 -0.83 -3.89
N GLU A 247 -5.78 -0.61 -2.59
CA GLU A 247 -7.12 -0.40 -2.02
C GLU A 247 -7.19 0.94 -1.27
N ALA A 248 -8.22 1.74 -1.57
CA ALA A 248 -8.67 2.90 -0.78
C ALA A 248 -9.98 3.48 -1.32
N GLN A 249 -10.66 4.33 -0.54
CA GLN A 249 -11.78 5.13 -1.06
C GLN A 249 -11.37 6.13 -2.15
N TYR A 250 -10.17 6.70 -2.03
CA TYR A 250 -9.61 7.63 -3.00
C TYR A 250 -8.20 7.19 -3.38
N ILE A 251 -8.04 6.71 -4.62
CA ILE A 251 -6.72 6.30 -5.15
C ILE A 251 -6.27 7.33 -6.18
N ALA A 252 -5.08 7.90 -5.98
CA ALA A 252 -4.49 8.86 -6.90
C ALA A 252 -3.06 8.47 -7.30
N VAL A 253 -2.86 8.16 -8.59
CA VAL A 253 -1.53 7.95 -9.19
C VAL A 253 -1.15 9.18 -10.01
N THR A 254 -0.18 9.94 -9.52
CA THR A 254 0.24 11.21 -10.10
C THR A 254 1.68 11.19 -10.64
N GLY A 255 2.46 10.17 -10.29
CA GLY A 255 3.82 9.95 -10.78
C GLY A 255 4.33 8.53 -10.48
N GLY A 256 5.64 8.31 -10.64
CA GLY A 256 6.28 7.03 -10.36
C GLY A 256 6.04 5.91 -11.39
N THR A 257 6.55 4.72 -11.07
CA THR A 257 6.28 3.45 -11.75
C THR A 257 5.67 2.49 -10.74
N VAL A 258 4.49 1.97 -11.04
CA VAL A 258 3.71 1.07 -10.18
C VAL A 258 3.38 -0.18 -10.98
N ASP A 259 3.91 -1.32 -10.57
CA ASP A 259 3.62 -2.62 -11.16
C ASP A 259 2.92 -3.50 -10.12
N VAL A 260 1.72 -3.97 -10.43
CA VAL A 260 0.85 -4.70 -9.50
C VAL A 260 0.52 -6.08 -10.04
N THR A 261 0.67 -7.09 -9.18
CA THR A 261 0.14 -8.44 -9.36
C THR A 261 -0.82 -8.76 -8.22
N ALA A 262 -2.09 -8.96 -8.55
CA ALA A 262 -3.17 -9.22 -7.59
C ALA A 262 -3.94 -10.50 -7.96
N GLU A 263 -4.37 -11.25 -6.94
CA GLU A 263 -5.18 -12.46 -7.08
C GLU A 263 -6.65 -12.13 -7.40
N ASP A 264 -7.18 -11.08 -6.80
CA ASP A 264 -8.45 -10.45 -7.12
C ASP A 264 -8.17 -9.11 -7.83
N ASP A 265 -8.50 -7.97 -7.22
CA ASP A 265 -8.54 -6.71 -7.93
C ASP A 265 -7.17 -6.02 -7.99
N GLY A 266 -6.82 -5.48 -9.16
CA GLY A 266 -5.55 -4.78 -9.32
C GLY A 266 -5.52 -3.42 -8.62
N LEU A 267 -6.59 -2.65 -8.81
CA LEU A 267 -6.90 -1.43 -8.11
C LEU A 267 -8.35 -1.55 -7.69
N ASN A 268 -8.66 -1.36 -6.41
CA ASN A 268 -10.00 -1.41 -5.85
C ASN A 268 -10.33 -0.08 -5.16
N VAL A 269 -11.26 0.68 -5.72
CA VAL A 269 -11.90 1.77 -4.98
C VAL A 269 -13.13 1.27 -4.27
N SER A 270 -13.03 1.12 -2.96
CA SER A 270 -14.06 0.64 -2.06
C SER A 270 -14.47 1.73 -1.04
N ALA A 271 -15.56 1.52 -0.30
CA ALA A 271 -15.98 2.53 0.68
C ALA A 271 -15.17 2.38 1.97
N ALA A 272 -14.56 3.48 2.44
CA ALA A 272 -13.81 3.53 3.70
C ALA A 272 -14.61 2.89 4.85
N ALA A 273 -13.98 2.01 5.62
CA ALA A 273 -14.59 1.37 6.77
C ALA A 273 -14.71 2.36 7.94
N THR A 274 -15.64 3.32 7.87
CA THR A 274 -15.77 4.30 8.96
C THR A 274 -16.26 3.63 10.25
N ALA A 275 -15.62 3.95 11.39
CA ALA A 275 -16.07 3.59 12.74
C ALA A 275 -17.52 4.05 13.06
N THR A 276 -18.07 4.96 12.24
CA THR A 276 -19.43 5.50 12.34
C THR A 276 -20.45 4.84 11.42
N SER A 277 -20.11 3.78 10.69
CA SER A 277 -21.06 3.00 9.88
C SER A 277 -22.03 2.19 10.76
N THR A 278 -22.91 2.91 11.46
CA THR A 278 -24.14 2.37 12.05
C THR A 278 -25.29 2.29 11.03
N ASP A 279 -25.00 2.54 9.76
CA ASP A 279 -25.94 2.30 8.68
C ASP A 279 -26.00 0.81 8.36
N ALA A 280 -26.86 0.18 9.15
CA ALA A 280 -27.47 -1.13 9.00
C ALA A 280 -26.51 -2.31 9.01
N ALA A 281 -26.59 -3.08 10.10
CA ALA A 281 -26.49 -4.53 10.03
C ALA A 281 -27.17 -5.00 8.73
N ALA A 282 -26.35 -5.45 7.78
CA ALA A 282 -26.79 -6.01 6.51
C ALA A 282 -27.92 -7.02 6.81
N ASP A 283 -29.15 -6.71 6.39
CA ASP A 283 -30.24 -7.67 6.44
C ASP A 283 -29.82 -8.83 5.51
N PRO A 284 -29.58 -10.05 6.02
CA PRO A 284 -29.12 -11.17 5.18
C PRO A 284 -30.14 -11.58 4.11
N ARG A 285 -31.33 -10.97 4.11
CA ARG A 285 -32.40 -11.19 3.12
C ARG A 285 -32.37 -10.18 1.96
N GLN A 286 -31.44 -9.22 1.96
CA GLN A 286 -31.21 -8.32 0.83
C GLN A 286 -30.04 -8.76 -0.07
N MET A 287 -29.47 -9.95 0.17
CA MET A 287 -28.63 -10.70 -0.77
C MET A 287 -29.48 -11.33 -1.90
N GLY A 288 -30.38 -10.54 -2.46
CA GLY A 288 -31.32 -10.89 -3.52
C GLY A 288 -31.08 -10.08 -4.78
N GLY A 289 -29.82 -9.81 -5.12
CA GLY A 289 -29.43 -9.26 -6.41
C GLY A 289 -29.60 -10.33 -7.48
N GLY A 290 -30.69 -10.28 -8.24
CA GLY A 290 -30.75 -10.99 -9.52
C GLY A 290 -29.70 -10.42 -10.48
N PRO A 291 -29.27 -11.19 -11.50
CA PRO A 291 -28.31 -10.71 -12.48
C PRO A 291 -28.84 -9.44 -13.18
N GLY A 292 -28.18 -8.30 -12.97
CA GLY A 292 -28.47 -7.03 -13.64
C GLY A 292 -29.04 -5.88 -12.80
N GLY A 293 -28.87 -5.86 -11.48
CA GLY A 293 -29.06 -4.63 -10.69
C GLY A 293 -27.72 -3.95 -10.45
N GLY A 294 -27.42 -2.86 -11.16
CA GLY A 294 -26.20 -2.08 -10.90
C GLY A 294 -26.19 -1.57 -9.46
N MET A 295 -25.04 -1.63 -8.80
CA MET A 295 -24.82 -0.96 -7.53
C MET A 295 -24.70 0.55 -7.80
N ASP A 296 -25.35 1.39 -6.99
CA ASP A 296 -25.16 2.83 -7.10
C ASP A 296 -23.70 3.17 -6.77
N ALA A 297 -23.07 4.05 -7.56
CA ALA A 297 -21.69 4.45 -7.34
C ALA A 297 -21.51 5.09 -5.95
N ILE A 298 -20.43 4.72 -5.26
CA ILE A 298 -20.05 5.32 -3.98
C ILE A 298 -19.42 6.70 -4.20
N ASP A 299 -19.28 7.46 -3.12
CA ASP A 299 -18.36 8.61 -3.11
C ASP A 299 -16.93 8.07 -2.99
N GLY A 300 -16.28 7.90 -4.14
CA GLY A 300 -14.93 7.37 -4.27
C GLY A 300 -14.36 7.71 -5.63
N LEU A 301 -13.03 7.71 -5.76
CA LEU A 301 -12.36 8.11 -7.00
C LEU A 301 -11.06 7.34 -7.24
N ALA A 302 -10.92 6.77 -8.43
CA ALA A 302 -9.64 6.37 -9.00
C ALA A 302 -9.14 7.46 -9.96
N LEU A 303 -8.02 8.11 -9.67
CA LEU A 303 -7.47 9.21 -10.44
C LEU A 303 -6.05 8.90 -10.94
N VAL A 304 -5.84 8.95 -12.25
CA VAL A 304 -4.49 8.87 -12.85
C VAL A 304 -4.18 10.16 -13.60
N THR A 305 -3.15 10.88 -13.15
CA THR A 305 -2.72 12.16 -13.75
C THR A 305 -1.30 12.10 -14.32
N GLY A 306 -0.52 11.08 -13.95
CA GLY A 306 0.87 10.90 -14.35
C GLY A 306 1.39 9.50 -14.04
N GLY A 307 2.69 9.29 -14.20
CA GLY A 307 3.34 8.01 -13.91
C GLY A 307 2.99 6.88 -14.91
N THR A 308 3.42 5.67 -14.56
CA THR A 308 3.03 4.42 -15.22
C THR A 308 2.42 3.48 -14.19
N LEU A 309 1.20 3.01 -14.45
CA LEU A 309 0.50 2.01 -13.66
C LEU A 309 0.28 0.77 -14.53
N THR A 310 0.93 -0.34 -14.18
CA THR A 310 0.74 -1.65 -14.80
C THR A 310 0.04 -2.58 -13.82
N ILE A 311 -1.06 -3.18 -14.25
CA ILE A 311 -1.87 -4.09 -13.44
C ILE A 311 -1.92 -5.47 -14.10
N ASP A 312 -1.70 -6.52 -13.32
CA ASP A 312 -2.00 -7.92 -13.63
C ASP A 312 -2.92 -8.49 -12.54
N ALA A 313 -4.21 -8.65 -12.87
CA ALA A 313 -5.25 -9.01 -11.91
C ALA A 313 -5.91 -10.35 -12.25
N GLY A 314 -6.21 -11.18 -11.24
CA GLY A 314 -7.07 -12.35 -11.37
C GLY A 314 -8.57 -12.01 -11.27
N GLY A 315 -8.88 -10.96 -10.52
CA GLY A 315 -10.13 -10.22 -10.36
C GLY A 315 -10.29 -9.11 -11.40
N ASP A 316 -11.05 -8.07 -11.08
CA ASP A 316 -11.17 -6.88 -11.89
C ASP A 316 -9.84 -6.10 -11.96
N GLY A 317 -9.52 -5.59 -13.13
CA GLY A 317 -8.23 -4.94 -13.36
C GLY A 317 -8.15 -3.57 -12.67
N PHE A 318 -8.88 -2.62 -13.25
CA PHE A 318 -9.06 -1.28 -12.71
C PHE A 318 -10.50 -1.20 -12.22
N ASP A 319 -10.72 -1.53 -10.95
CA ASP A 319 -12.03 -1.56 -10.32
C ASP A 319 -12.28 -0.28 -9.52
N SER A 320 -13.42 0.35 -9.78
CA SER A 320 -13.92 1.41 -8.94
C SER A 320 -15.41 1.29 -8.70
N ASN A 321 -15.76 1.10 -7.43
CA ASN A 321 -17.14 1.28 -7.00
C ASN A 321 -17.60 2.74 -7.07
N GLY A 322 -16.67 3.69 -7.25
CA GLY A 322 -16.91 5.13 -7.39
C GLY A 322 -16.72 5.59 -8.83
N ASN A 323 -16.12 6.78 -9.00
CA ASN A 323 -15.75 7.32 -10.30
C ASN A 323 -14.31 6.98 -10.67
N ALA A 324 -13.99 7.07 -11.96
CA ALA A 324 -12.63 6.97 -12.46
C ALA A 324 -12.29 8.11 -13.43
N GLU A 325 -11.07 8.64 -13.32
CA GLU A 325 -10.55 9.68 -14.20
C GLU A 325 -9.10 9.41 -14.61
N ILE A 326 -8.83 9.41 -15.92
CA ILE A 326 -7.47 9.40 -16.47
C ILE A 326 -7.24 10.70 -17.23
N THR A 327 -6.36 11.55 -16.70
CA THR A 327 -6.02 12.86 -17.26
C THR A 327 -4.59 12.92 -17.80
N GLY A 328 -3.77 11.92 -17.48
CA GLY A 328 -2.37 11.79 -17.91
C GLY A 328 -1.81 10.42 -17.58
N GLY A 329 -0.48 10.26 -17.71
CA GLY A 329 0.20 9.00 -17.41
C GLY A 329 -0.04 7.89 -18.44
N THR A 330 0.40 6.67 -18.08
CA THR A 330 0.17 5.44 -18.83
C THR A 330 -0.45 4.41 -17.90
N VAL A 331 -1.64 3.90 -18.25
CA VAL A 331 -2.32 2.82 -17.53
C VAL A 331 -2.36 1.59 -18.44
N ILE A 332 -1.82 0.48 -17.96
CA ILE A 332 -1.79 -0.82 -18.65
C ILE A 332 -2.47 -1.83 -17.75
N VAL A 333 -3.59 -2.41 -18.20
CA VAL A 333 -4.37 -3.36 -17.41
C VAL A 333 -4.45 -4.70 -18.11
N ASN A 334 -3.94 -5.73 -17.46
CA ASN A 334 -3.97 -7.12 -17.90
C ASN A 334 -5.00 -7.89 -17.05
N GLY A 335 -6.27 -7.69 -17.37
CA GLY A 335 -7.39 -8.35 -16.69
C GLY A 335 -7.52 -9.84 -17.01
N PRO A 336 -8.44 -10.53 -16.33
CA PRO A 336 -8.65 -11.97 -16.46
C PRO A 336 -9.52 -12.31 -17.66
N LEU A 337 -9.70 -13.61 -17.91
CA LEU A 337 -10.68 -14.15 -18.87
C LEU A 337 -11.97 -14.64 -18.21
N ASN A 338 -12.12 -14.44 -16.90
CA ASN A 338 -13.37 -14.75 -16.21
C ASN A 338 -14.45 -13.81 -16.72
N ASP A 339 -15.59 -14.33 -17.19
CA ASP A 339 -16.70 -13.50 -17.67
C ASP A 339 -17.44 -12.78 -16.53
N GLY A 340 -17.13 -13.08 -15.26
CA GLY A 340 -17.60 -12.33 -14.10
C GLY A 340 -16.82 -11.05 -13.82
N ASN A 341 -15.64 -10.88 -14.43
CA ASN A 341 -14.70 -9.79 -14.18
C ASN A 341 -14.27 -9.16 -15.53
N GLY A 342 -13.63 -8.02 -15.49
CA GLY A 342 -13.20 -7.17 -16.58
C GLY A 342 -11.78 -6.64 -16.39
N ALA A 343 -11.22 -6.08 -17.46
CA ALA A 343 -9.98 -5.30 -17.32
C ALA A 343 -10.26 -3.90 -16.74
N LEU A 344 -11.50 -3.43 -16.89
CA LEU A 344 -12.01 -2.17 -16.40
C LEU A 344 -13.38 -2.51 -15.81
N ASP A 345 -13.65 -2.05 -14.60
CA ASP A 345 -14.99 -2.08 -14.00
C ASP A 345 -15.18 -0.77 -13.23
N VAL A 346 -16.09 0.09 -13.67
CA VAL A 346 -16.35 1.37 -13.00
C VAL A 346 -17.86 1.54 -12.86
N ASN A 347 -18.33 1.60 -11.61
CA ASN A 347 -19.75 1.78 -11.30
C ASN A 347 -20.24 3.20 -11.61
N GLY A 348 -19.38 4.20 -11.39
CA GLY A 348 -19.66 5.62 -11.60
C GLY A 348 -19.35 6.10 -13.01
N THR A 349 -18.93 7.37 -13.13
CA THR A 349 -18.44 7.90 -14.40
C THR A 349 -16.99 7.50 -14.60
N PHE A 350 -16.63 7.11 -15.82
CA PHE A 350 -15.25 6.83 -16.18
C PHE A 350 -14.81 7.72 -17.35
N THR A 351 -14.01 8.75 -17.08
CA THR A 351 -13.58 9.68 -18.14
C THR A 351 -12.09 9.59 -18.44
N VAL A 352 -11.76 9.73 -19.72
CA VAL A 352 -10.36 9.88 -20.18
C VAL A 352 -10.22 11.22 -20.91
N SER A 353 -9.28 12.05 -20.47
CA SER A 353 -9.01 13.38 -21.04
C SER A 353 -7.55 13.60 -21.43
N GLY A 354 -6.67 12.65 -21.10
CA GLY A 354 -5.26 12.65 -21.50
C GLY A 354 -4.59 11.31 -21.19
N GLY A 355 -3.30 11.20 -21.48
CA GLY A 355 -2.51 10.00 -21.21
C GLY A 355 -2.78 8.84 -22.18
N THR A 356 -2.36 7.65 -21.78
CA THR A 356 -2.58 6.40 -22.52
C THR A 356 -3.27 5.37 -21.64
N LEU A 357 -4.32 4.74 -22.17
CA LEU A 357 -4.98 3.58 -21.56
C LEU A 357 -4.82 2.38 -22.51
N ILE A 358 -4.31 1.28 -21.99
CA ILE A 358 -4.29 -0.03 -22.65
C ILE A 358 -4.93 -1.02 -21.69
N ALA A 359 -6.09 -1.56 -22.02
CA ALA A 359 -6.73 -2.60 -21.21
C ALA A 359 -7.05 -3.82 -22.06
N VAL A 360 -6.61 -4.99 -21.61
CA VAL A 360 -6.90 -6.28 -22.24
C VAL A 360 -7.47 -7.23 -21.20
N GLY A 361 -8.50 -7.98 -21.55
CA GLY A 361 -9.14 -8.90 -20.60
C GLY A 361 -10.37 -9.56 -21.19
N SER A 362 -11.31 -9.90 -20.33
CA SER A 362 -12.57 -10.56 -20.67
C SER A 362 -13.49 -9.67 -21.50
N SER A 363 -14.35 -10.31 -22.29
CA SER A 363 -15.42 -9.67 -23.05
C SER A 363 -16.78 -9.76 -22.37
N GLY A 364 -16.92 -10.57 -21.31
CA GLY A 364 -18.19 -10.79 -20.60
C GLY A 364 -18.66 -9.54 -19.85
N MET A 365 -17.77 -8.96 -19.04
CA MET A 365 -17.95 -7.71 -18.30
C MET A 365 -17.04 -6.61 -18.87
N ALA A 366 -16.95 -6.52 -20.20
CA ALA A 366 -16.14 -5.48 -20.82
C ALA A 366 -16.76 -4.10 -20.57
N ASP A 367 -16.06 -3.27 -19.81
CA ASP A 367 -16.36 -1.86 -19.64
C ASP A 367 -15.45 -0.95 -20.48
N THR A 368 -15.82 0.32 -20.62
CA THR A 368 -15.12 1.33 -21.42
C THR A 368 -15.24 2.72 -20.80
N PRO A 369 -14.32 3.65 -21.08
CA PRO A 369 -14.56 5.04 -20.75
C PRO A 369 -15.86 5.57 -21.36
N ASP A 370 -16.44 6.57 -20.73
CA ASP A 370 -17.68 7.21 -21.16
C ASP A 370 -17.53 7.84 -22.55
N ALA A 371 -18.63 7.86 -23.29
CA ALA A 371 -18.67 8.38 -24.66
C ALA A 371 -18.42 9.89 -24.75
N ASP A 372 -18.58 10.63 -23.65
CA ASP A 372 -18.29 12.06 -23.54
C ASP A 372 -16.88 12.37 -23.00
N SER A 373 -16.04 11.34 -22.81
CA SER A 373 -14.60 11.49 -22.61
C SER A 373 -13.98 12.44 -23.64
N ALA A 374 -13.14 13.37 -23.16
CA ALA A 374 -12.52 14.38 -24.01
C ALA A 374 -11.46 13.78 -24.97
N GLN A 375 -10.78 12.72 -24.54
CA GLN A 375 -9.88 11.92 -25.36
C GLN A 375 -10.65 10.71 -25.92
N GLY A 376 -10.47 10.44 -27.22
CA GLY A 376 -11.14 9.30 -27.85
C GLY A 376 -10.60 7.96 -27.35
N TRP A 377 -11.44 6.92 -27.43
CA TRP A 377 -11.07 5.55 -27.10
C TRP A 377 -11.65 4.57 -28.11
N VAL A 378 -11.01 3.42 -28.29
CA VAL A 378 -11.39 2.33 -29.19
C VAL A 378 -11.58 1.07 -28.35
N GLN A 379 -12.68 0.36 -28.55
CA GLN A 379 -12.91 -0.96 -27.96
C GLN A 379 -13.22 -1.98 -29.07
N ALA A 380 -12.69 -3.20 -28.93
CA ALA A 380 -12.98 -4.29 -29.84
C ALA A 380 -13.00 -5.64 -29.11
N THR A 381 -14.06 -6.41 -29.35
CA THR A 381 -14.13 -7.84 -28.98
C THR A 381 -13.25 -8.65 -29.93
N VAL A 382 -11.98 -8.80 -29.57
CA VAL A 382 -10.97 -9.58 -30.28
C VAL A 382 -10.19 -10.43 -29.29
N SER A 383 -9.78 -11.62 -29.70
CA SER A 383 -9.08 -12.54 -28.83
C SER A 383 -7.65 -12.81 -29.27
N GLY A 384 -6.80 -13.07 -28.28
CA GLY A 384 -5.40 -13.45 -28.44
C GLY A 384 -4.90 -14.17 -27.20
N SER A 385 -3.65 -14.62 -27.28
CA SER A 385 -2.96 -15.28 -26.17
C SER A 385 -1.90 -14.35 -25.58
N ALA A 386 -1.35 -14.72 -24.42
CA ALA A 386 -0.09 -14.14 -23.97
C ALA A 386 0.97 -14.21 -25.09
N GLY A 387 1.64 -13.09 -25.36
CA GLY A 387 2.59 -12.95 -26.47
C GLY A 387 1.99 -12.55 -27.82
N SER A 388 0.66 -12.48 -27.96
CA SER A 388 0.03 -11.94 -29.17
C SER A 388 0.38 -10.46 -29.33
N THR A 389 0.62 -10.04 -30.58
CA THR A 389 0.86 -8.62 -30.92
C THR A 389 -0.47 -7.95 -31.27
N ILE A 390 -0.76 -6.84 -30.59
CA ILE A 390 -1.96 -6.02 -30.79
C ILE A 390 -1.52 -4.69 -31.40
N GLN A 391 -2.18 -4.27 -32.49
CA GLN A 391 -1.96 -2.99 -33.13
C GLN A 391 -3.28 -2.21 -33.24
N ILE A 392 -3.23 -0.92 -32.90
CA ILE A 392 -4.33 0.02 -33.13
C ILE A 392 -3.94 0.93 -34.29
N GLY A 393 -4.74 0.96 -35.36
CA GLY A 393 -4.45 1.76 -36.55
C GLY A 393 -5.65 2.58 -37.02
N ASN A 394 -5.39 3.62 -37.81
CA ASN A 394 -6.42 4.50 -38.40
C ASN A 394 -6.57 4.32 -39.92
N GLY A 395 -6.08 3.19 -40.45
CA GLY A 395 -6.01 2.89 -41.89
C GLY A 395 -4.82 3.54 -42.63
N SER A 396 -4.18 4.56 -42.07
CA SER A 396 -3.00 5.23 -42.65
C SER A 396 -1.71 5.00 -41.87
N SER A 397 -1.81 4.80 -40.55
CA SER A 397 -0.70 4.56 -39.64
C SER A 397 -1.11 3.64 -38.49
N VAL A 398 -0.13 2.95 -37.91
CA VAL A 398 -0.25 2.31 -36.59
C VAL A 398 -0.04 3.39 -35.52
N LEU A 399 -0.98 3.50 -34.59
CA LEU A 399 -0.98 4.47 -33.49
C LEU A 399 -0.37 3.89 -32.21
N ALA A 400 -0.64 2.61 -31.95
CA ALA A 400 -0.07 1.86 -30.84
C ALA A 400 0.21 0.42 -31.26
N GLU A 401 1.26 -0.16 -30.70
CA GLU A 401 1.60 -1.58 -30.80
C GLU A 401 2.03 -2.06 -29.43
N PHE A 402 1.45 -3.15 -28.94
CA PHE A 402 1.79 -3.75 -27.65
C PHE A 402 1.67 -5.27 -27.70
N THR A 403 2.38 -5.94 -26.80
CA THR A 403 2.33 -7.39 -26.63
C THR A 403 1.46 -7.72 -25.42
N ALA A 404 0.46 -8.57 -25.61
CA ALA A 404 -0.42 -8.99 -24.51
C ALA A 404 0.36 -9.81 -23.48
N ALA A 405 0.28 -9.43 -22.19
CA ALA A 405 0.87 -10.22 -21.11
C ALA A 405 0.06 -11.50 -20.82
N LYS A 406 -1.26 -11.43 -21.03
CA LYS A 406 -2.22 -12.52 -20.78
C LYS A 406 -3.06 -12.82 -22.02
N ALA A 407 -3.76 -13.95 -21.98
CA ALA A 407 -4.81 -14.21 -22.95
C ALA A 407 -5.99 -13.26 -22.69
N PHE A 408 -6.68 -12.84 -23.76
CA PHE A 408 -7.74 -11.83 -23.70
C PHE A 408 -8.81 -12.13 -24.76
N SER A 409 -10.00 -11.56 -24.57
CA SER A 409 -11.11 -11.55 -25.53
C SER A 409 -11.69 -10.15 -25.79
N ASN A 410 -11.13 -9.14 -25.14
CA ASN A 410 -11.44 -7.73 -25.30
C ASN A 410 -10.18 -6.86 -25.28
N VAL A 411 -10.19 -5.77 -26.04
CA VAL A 411 -9.17 -4.73 -26.03
C VAL A 411 -9.85 -3.36 -25.94
N VAL A 412 -9.41 -2.53 -25.00
CA VAL A 412 -9.73 -1.10 -24.92
C VAL A 412 -8.43 -0.31 -25.04
N TYR A 413 -8.45 0.74 -25.85
CA TYR A 413 -7.32 1.63 -26.04
C TYR A 413 -7.77 3.09 -26.09
N SER A 414 -7.11 3.96 -25.32
CA SER A 414 -7.20 5.41 -25.48
C SER A 414 -5.81 6.01 -25.64
N GLY A 415 -5.69 7.03 -26.48
CA GLY A 415 -4.47 7.81 -26.66
C GLY A 415 -4.74 9.07 -27.46
N GLU A 416 -3.82 10.03 -27.40
CA GLU A 416 -3.98 11.39 -27.96
C GLU A 416 -4.40 11.42 -29.45
N ALA A 417 -3.98 10.41 -30.23
CA ALA A 417 -4.28 10.30 -31.65
C ALA A 417 -5.68 9.71 -31.97
N VAL A 418 -6.46 9.35 -30.95
CA VAL A 418 -7.81 8.79 -31.10
C VAL A 418 -8.85 9.90 -31.04
N SER A 419 -9.70 9.97 -32.06
CA SER A 419 -10.77 10.96 -32.19
C SER A 419 -12.13 10.26 -32.24
N SER A 420 -13.03 10.62 -31.32
CA SER A 420 -14.37 10.04 -31.23
C SER A 420 -15.16 10.15 -32.55
N GLY A 421 -15.89 9.09 -32.88
CA GLY A 421 -16.68 8.96 -34.11
C GLY A 421 -15.89 8.56 -35.37
N GLN A 422 -14.55 8.43 -35.29
CA GLN A 422 -13.75 7.90 -36.40
C GLN A 422 -13.63 6.36 -36.32
N GLU A 423 -13.43 5.73 -37.48
CA GLU A 423 -13.19 4.29 -37.55
C GLU A 423 -11.69 3.98 -37.39
N TYR A 424 -11.40 3.00 -36.53
CA TYR A 424 -10.07 2.46 -36.27
C TYR A 424 -10.06 0.96 -36.54
N THR A 425 -8.86 0.41 -36.72
CA THR A 425 -8.62 -1.02 -36.91
C THR A 425 -7.82 -1.56 -35.72
N VAL A 426 -8.38 -2.54 -35.03
CA VAL A 426 -7.68 -3.33 -34.01
C VAL A 426 -7.20 -4.61 -34.69
N THR A 427 -5.89 -4.86 -34.70
CA THR A 427 -5.27 -6.02 -35.34
C THR A 427 -4.61 -6.90 -34.30
N VAL A 428 -4.99 -8.17 -34.24
CA VAL A 428 -4.36 -9.18 -33.37
C VAL A 428 -3.70 -10.25 -34.23
N ASP A 429 -2.37 -10.37 -34.15
CA ASP A 429 -1.58 -11.32 -34.95
C ASP A 429 -1.95 -11.29 -36.45
N GLY A 430 -2.14 -10.07 -36.99
CA GLY A 430 -2.50 -9.83 -38.39
C GLY A 430 -3.99 -9.98 -38.74
N ARG A 431 -4.86 -10.31 -37.79
CA ARG A 431 -6.32 -10.34 -38.00
C ARG A 431 -6.94 -9.01 -37.58
N ALA A 432 -7.55 -8.32 -38.54
CA ALA A 432 -8.11 -7.00 -38.36
C ALA A 432 -9.61 -7.01 -38.05
N THR A 433 -10.02 -6.18 -37.09
CA THR A 433 -11.40 -5.85 -36.74
C THR A 433 -11.55 -4.33 -36.74
N THR A 434 -12.63 -3.79 -37.31
CA THR A 434 -12.90 -2.35 -37.25
C THR A 434 -13.74 -2.00 -36.03
N ALA A 435 -13.50 -0.81 -35.46
CA ALA A 435 -14.21 -0.27 -34.32
C ALA A 435 -14.38 1.25 -34.49
N THR A 436 -15.51 1.80 -34.07
CA THR A 436 -15.74 3.25 -34.06
C THR A 436 -15.36 3.81 -32.70
N ALA A 437 -14.50 4.81 -32.65
CA ALA A 437 -14.07 5.39 -31.40
C ALA A 437 -15.24 6.06 -30.64
N GLY A 438 -15.29 5.89 -29.32
CA GLY A 438 -16.37 6.39 -28.47
C GLY A 438 -17.67 5.59 -28.57
N THR A 439 -17.61 4.34 -29.04
CA THR A 439 -18.78 3.45 -29.13
C THR A 439 -18.41 2.07 -28.60
N ALA A 440 -19.06 1.66 -27.51
CA ALA A 440 -18.91 0.32 -26.96
C ALA A 440 -19.51 -0.71 -27.92
N THR A 441 -18.87 -1.87 -28.08
CA THR A 441 -19.46 -2.98 -28.83
C THR A 441 -20.68 -3.53 -28.10
N ALA A 442 -21.73 -3.85 -28.88
CA ALA A 442 -22.94 -4.48 -28.36
C ALA A 442 -22.62 -5.92 -27.91
N GLY A 443 -22.17 -6.09 -26.67
CA GLY A 443 -21.70 -7.38 -26.16
C GLY A 443 -21.56 -7.50 -24.64
N GLY A 444 -21.24 -6.43 -23.92
CA GLY A 444 -21.24 -6.40 -22.46
C GLY A 444 -22.60 -6.00 -21.90
N MET A 445 -23.03 -6.61 -20.79
CA MET A 445 -24.27 -6.27 -20.10
C MET A 445 -24.20 -4.97 -19.26
N GLY A 446 -23.19 -4.12 -19.44
CA GLY A 446 -23.07 -2.81 -18.78
C GLY A 446 -23.22 -1.68 -19.80
N GLY A 447 -24.03 -0.66 -19.49
CA GLY A 447 -24.12 0.56 -20.33
C GLY A 447 -25.38 0.70 -21.19
N MET A 448 -26.57 0.64 -20.59
CA MET A 448 -27.73 1.35 -21.15
C MET A 448 -27.89 2.71 -20.45
N GLY A 449 -27.03 3.66 -20.82
CA GLY A 449 -27.21 5.07 -20.52
C GLY A 449 -28.22 5.75 -21.46
N GLY A 450 -29.27 6.32 -20.89
CA GLY A 450 -29.77 7.65 -21.26
C GLY A 450 -30.82 7.80 -22.38
N GLY A 451 -32.04 8.17 -21.96
CA GLY A 451 -32.75 9.32 -22.57
C GLY A 451 -33.90 9.04 -23.55
N GLY A 452 -35.14 9.14 -23.06
CA GLY A 452 -36.33 9.18 -23.91
C GLY A 452 -37.56 9.71 -23.18
N GLY A 453 -37.61 11.03 -22.95
CA GLY A 453 -38.75 11.67 -22.32
C GLY A 453 -40.06 11.62 -23.11
N ARG A 454 -41.17 11.84 -22.37
CA ARG A 454 -42.49 12.46 -22.70
C ARG A 454 -43.69 11.58 -22.28
N PRO A 455 -44.90 12.14 -22.11
CA PRO A 455 -45.30 13.23 -21.20
C PRO A 455 -46.58 12.86 -20.39
N ASN A 456 -46.97 13.72 -19.44
CA ASN A 456 -48.22 13.71 -18.67
C ASN A 456 -49.44 13.09 -19.39
N ARG A 457 -50.16 12.21 -18.67
CA ARG A 457 -51.61 12.32 -18.42
C ARG A 457 -52.04 11.50 -17.21
#